data_AF-A0A2C9M9J7-F1
#
_entry.id   AF-A0A2C9M9J7-F1
#
_cell.length_a   1.000
_cell.length_b   1.000
_cell.length_c   1.000
_cell.angle_alpha   90.00
_cell.angle_beta   90.00
_cell.angle_gamma   90.00
#
_symmetry.space_group_name_H-M   'P 1'
#
loop_
_entity.id
_entity.type
_entity.pdbx_description
1 polymer ?
#
loop_
_entity_poly.entity_id
_entity_poly.type
_entity_poly.pdbx_seq_one_letter_code
_entity_poly.pdbx_strand_id
1 'polypeptide(L)'
;MWTDRSLDDEQSTVNWLRWLMHSDAQFDKISGNTDSPGEMLFLLALNFHNNQMTAITDLVCNTLGMKITVKTSALVKIRHIFTMELFTEQVVAAHAVKIPVTPNLDARCTGSLPVHSILQLLKSRVFSKHKVSIRQELPNLLNILDITEALLCVKNGSTLITQLVANNPEAFLDVCRSLISRGEKQEEDSLGGLRRLELLRMLCLVNPKAALLVRNFCAEYCSMPGFAVAVSLQLAESNQSEDPCASDIVPYFTGLLLGSDVTVRNWFSSFVKAGQKRKPDCMLGLLRKYLLDQLIGLTPVNGQLIDVSKIVTASSLLRLYNALKGIATLKYSDEETGCLLRLIISHPAPCTAGAHFIALGICTLIASPSLLS
;
A
#
# COMPACT_ATOMS: atom_id res chain seq x y z
N MET A 1 8.85 59.91 32.86
CA MET A 1 7.37 59.96 32.78
C MET A 1 6.78 59.38 31.48
N TRP A 2 7.53 59.30 30.36
CA TRP A 2 7.05 58.68 29.11
C TRP A 2 7.36 57.18 28.98
N THR A 3 8.30 56.65 29.77
CA THR A 3 8.71 55.24 29.77
C THR A 3 7.78 54.33 30.59
N ASP A 4 7.14 54.85 31.64
CA ASP A 4 6.19 54.09 32.47
C ASP A 4 4.89 53.74 31.73
N ARG A 5 4.36 54.67 30.92
CA ARG A 5 3.12 54.40 30.15
C ARG A 5 3.27 53.23 29.18
N SER A 6 4.45 53.07 28.57
CA SER A 6 4.73 51.98 27.63
C SER A 6 4.66 50.60 28.28
N LEU A 7 5.06 50.47 29.54
CA LEU A 7 5.04 49.19 30.25
C LEU A 7 3.63 48.85 30.74
N ASP A 8 2.87 49.86 31.21
CA ASP A 8 1.46 49.70 31.57
C ASP A 8 0.59 49.31 30.38
N ASP A 9 0.83 49.92 29.20
CA ASP A 9 0.10 49.61 27.96
C ASP A 9 0.43 48.19 27.44
N GLU A 10 1.70 47.76 27.56
CA GLU A 10 2.13 46.41 27.21
C GLU A 10 1.51 45.37 28.13
N GLN A 11 1.58 45.59 29.45
CA GLN A 11 0.97 44.70 30.43
C GLN A 11 -0.56 44.62 30.27
N SER A 12 -1.19 45.74 29.91
CA SER A 12 -2.62 45.79 29.58
C SER A 12 -2.95 44.97 28.33
N THR A 13 -2.09 45.03 27.30
CA THR A 13 -2.25 44.22 26.08
C THR A 13 -2.11 42.73 26.37
N VAL A 14 -1.13 42.34 27.18
CA VAL A 14 -0.94 40.93 27.61
C VAL A 14 -2.14 40.47 28.43
N ASN A 15 -2.65 41.29 29.35
CA ASN A 15 -3.84 40.97 30.14
C ASN A 15 -5.09 40.81 29.27
N TRP A 16 -5.25 41.64 28.24
CA TRP A 16 -6.33 41.51 27.26
C TRP A 16 -6.22 40.21 26.45
N LEU A 17 -5.02 39.85 25.99
CA LEU A 17 -4.79 38.57 25.29
C LEU A 17 -5.08 37.36 26.21
N ARG A 18 -4.68 37.42 27.48
CA ARG A 18 -5.02 36.38 28.47
C ARG A 18 -6.52 36.26 28.69
N TRP A 19 -7.24 37.38 28.76
CA TRP A 19 -8.70 37.38 28.88
C TRP A 19 -9.34 36.74 27.64
N LEU A 20 -8.84 37.04 26.44
CA LEU A 20 -9.33 36.46 25.19
C LEU A 20 -9.23 34.92 25.21
N MET A 21 -8.10 34.37 25.67
CA MET A 21 -7.87 32.92 25.78
C MET A 21 -8.84 32.18 26.71
N HIS A 22 -9.44 32.86 27.69
CA HIS A 22 -10.37 32.25 28.64
C HIS A 22 -11.84 32.51 28.27
N SER A 23 -12.09 33.36 27.26
CA SER A 23 -13.42 33.81 26.87
C SER A 23 -14.03 33.00 25.72
N ASP A 24 -13.35 31.96 25.22
CA ASP A 24 -13.76 31.14 24.07
C ASP A 24 -15.23 30.69 24.13
N ALA A 25 -15.72 30.24 25.29
CA ALA A 25 -17.09 29.75 25.47
C ALA A 25 -18.19 30.81 25.24
N GLN A 26 -17.86 32.10 25.27
CA GLN A 26 -18.82 33.19 25.01
C GLN A 26 -18.91 33.54 23.53
N PHE A 27 -17.80 33.44 22.79
CA PHE A 27 -17.75 33.77 21.36
C PHE A 27 -18.21 32.59 20.49
N ASP A 28 -17.91 31.35 20.90
CA ASP A 28 -18.35 30.13 20.20
C ASP A 28 -19.88 29.97 20.13
N LYS A 29 -20.62 30.55 21.09
CA LYS A 29 -22.10 30.49 21.11
C LYS A 29 -22.75 31.45 20.11
N ILE A 30 -22.02 32.43 19.59
CA ILE A 30 -22.55 33.52 18.75
C ILE A 30 -22.18 33.29 17.29
N SER A 31 -20.96 32.80 17.02
CA SER A 31 -20.50 32.45 15.67
C SER A 31 -20.59 30.95 15.47
N GLY A 32 -21.61 30.47 14.76
CA GLY A 32 -21.71 29.06 14.33
C GLY A 32 -20.67 28.64 13.28
N ASN A 33 -19.48 29.25 13.28
CA ASN A 33 -18.40 29.08 12.31
C ASN A 33 -17.05 28.87 13.01
N THR A 34 -16.14 28.20 12.31
CA THR A 34 -14.77 27.79 12.66
C THR A 34 -13.76 28.93 12.86
N ASP A 35 -14.23 30.14 13.17
CA ASP A 35 -13.40 31.35 13.28
C ASP A 35 -13.41 31.89 14.73
N SER A 36 -13.13 31.00 15.70
CA SER A 36 -13.04 31.45 17.09
C SER A 36 -11.77 32.30 17.29
N PRO A 37 -11.83 33.38 18.09
CA PRO A 37 -10.64 34.19 18.40
C PRO A 37 -9.54 33.38 19.09
N GLY A 38 -9.90 32.38 19.89
CA GLY A 38 -8.97 31.45 20.53
C GLY A 38 -8.21 30.57 19.54
N GLU A 39 -8.87 30.00 18.53
CA GLU A 39 -8.21 29.21 17.49
C GLU A 39 -7.23 30.07 16.68
N MET A 40 -7.60 31.31 16.35
CA MET A 40 -6.70 32.23 15.65
C MET A 40 -5.47 32.58 16.49
N LEU A 41 -5.64 32.88 17.79
CA LEU A 41 -4.52 33.13 18.71
C LEU A 41 -3.61 31.90 18.83
N PHE A 42 -4.19 30.71 18.90
CA PHE A 42 -3.45 29.47 18.99
C PHE A 42 -2.67 29.19 17.70
N LEU A 43 -3.28 29.37 16.53
CA LEU A 43 -2.60 29.26 15.23
C LEU A 43 -1.45 30.28 15.10
N LEU A 44 -1.63 31.50 15.58
CA LEU A 44 -0.57 32.51 15.63
C LEU A 44 0.58 32.06 16.56
N ALA A 45 0.28 31.61 17.77
CA ALA A 45 1.27 31.10 18.71
C ALA A 45 2.11 29.99 18.09
N LEU A 46 1.45 29.09 17.38
CA LEU A 46 2.04 27.93 16.76
C LEU A 46 2.95 28.30 15.57
N ASN A 47 2.53 29.26 14.74
CA ASN A 47 3.38 29.81 13.69
C ASN A 47 4.59 30.58 14.25
N PHE A 48 4.43 31.27 15.39
CA PHE A 48 5.53 31.95 16.08
C PHE A 48 6.57 30.95 16.62
N HIS A 49 6.13 29.84 17.23
CA HIS A 49 7.03 28.75 17.67
C HIS A 49 7.76 28.09 16.50
N ASN A 50 7.09 27.97 15.35
CA ASN A 50 7.65 27.34 14.15
C ASN A 50 8.45 28.30 13.25
N ASN A 51 8.60 29.57 13.67
CA ASN A 51 9.25 30.64 12.91
C ASN A 51 8.70 30.79 11.47
N GLN A 52 7.41 30.53 11.28
CA GLN A 52 6.70 30.58 9.98
C GLN A 52 6.22 32.00 9.68
N MET A 53 7.16 32.92 9.46
CA MET A 53 6.86 34.35 9.31
C MET A 53 5.98 34.68 8.10
N THR A 54 6.08 33.88 7.04
CA THR A 54 5.22 34.00 5.84
C THR A 54 3.77 33.68 6.18
N ALA A 55 3.50 32.57 6.86
CA ALA A 55 2.16 32.19 7.29
C ALA A 55 1.53 33.23 8.24
N ILE A 56 2.33 33.84 9.12
CA ILE A 56 1.86 34.93 10.00
C ILE A 56 1.49 36.15 9.18
N THR A 57 2.33 36.51 8.21
CA THR A 57 2.09 37.67 7.35
C THR A 57 0.86 37.46 6.48
N ASP A 58 0.70 36.26 5.91
CA ASP A 58 -0.45 35.89 5.10
C ASP A 58 -1.74 35.90 5.93
N LEU A 59 -1.72 35.35 7.15
CA LEU A 59 -2.86 35.39 8.08
C LEU A 59 -3.24 36.82 8.42
N VAL A 60 -2.28 37.67 8.80
CA VAL A 60 -2.51 39.09 9.11
C VAL A 60 -3.07 39.84 7.89
N CYS A 61 -2.51 39.60 6.69
CA CYS A 61 -3.00 40.25 5.47
C CYS A 61 -4.42 39.81 5.10
N ASN A 62 -4.74 38.52 5.29
CA ASN A 62 -6.07 37.97 5.02
C ASN A 62 -7.10 38.51 6.01
N THR A 63 -6.77 38.56 7.31
CA THR A 63 -7.68 39.07 8.35
C THR A 63 -7.90 40.58 8.23
N LEU A 64 -6.87 41.35 7.89
CA LEU A 64 -7.00 42.81 7.72
C LEU A 64 -7.55 43.20 6.33
N GLY A 65 -7.67 42.26 5.40
CA GLY A 65 -8.11 42.52 4.03
C GLY A 65 -7.14 43.39 3.21
N MET A 66 -5.88 43.51 3.65
CA MET A 66 -4.90 44.39 3.03
C MET A 66 -3.49 43.78 3.04
N LYS A 67 -2.72 44.00 1.97
CA LYS A 67 -1.33 43.53 1.88
C LYS A 67 -0.41 44.48 2.65
N ILE A 68 0.17 43.99 3.74
CA ILE A 68 1.11 44.73 4.58
C ILE A 68 2.46 44.00 4.59
N THR A 69 3.55 44.74 4.45
CA THR A 69 4.90 44.18 4.65
C THR A 69 5.27 44.24 6.13
N VAL A 70 5.24 43.10 6.81
CA VAL A 70 5.57 43.03 8.24
C VAL A 70 7.07 42.74 8.41
N LYS A 71 7.81 43.68 9.00
CA LYS A 71 9.25 43.52 9.24
C LYS A 71 9.50 42.57 10.41
N THR A 72 10.44 41.63 10.25
CA THR A 72 10.81 40.66 11.29
C THR A 72 11.23 41.32 12.61
N SER A 73 11.90 42.47 12.56
CA SER A 73 12.31 43.24 13.75
C SER A 73 11.13 43.80 14.54
N ALA A 74 10.01 44.12 13.88
CA ALA A 74 8.79 44.60 14.54
C ALA A 74 8.04 43.46 15.26
N LEU A 75 8.23 42.22 14.80
CA LEU A 75 7.56 41.05 15.38
C LEU A 75 8.32 40.40 16.54
N VAL A 76 9.55 40.84 16.84
CA VAL A 76 10.36 40.22 17.90
C VAL A 76 9.66 40.29 19.26
N LYS A 77 9.07 41.45 19.59
CA LYS A 77 8.37 41.66 20.86
C LYS A 77 7.09 40.84 20.96
N ILE A 78 6.22 40.90 19.95
CA ILE A 78 4.97 40.13 19.97
C ILE A 78 5.24 38.62 19.93
N ARG A 79 6.28 38.18 19.21
CA ARG A 79 6.75 36.79 19.26
C ARG A 79 7.18 36.40 20.67
N HIS A 80 7.91 37.25 21.38
CA HIS A 80 8.30 36.98 22.77
C HIS A 80 7.08 36.80 23.67
N ILE A 81 6.12 37.73 23.61
CA ILE A 81 4.87 37.66 24.37
C ILE A 81 4.13 36.34 24.07
N PHE A 82 3.97 35.98 22.80
CA PHE A 82 3.28 34.74 22.43
C PHE A 82 4.04 33.49 22.87
N THR A 83 5.35 33.42 22.69
CA THR A 83 6.12 32.18 22.91
C THR A 83 6.57 31.98 24.36
N MET A 84 6.77 33.05 25.12
CA MET A 84 7.35 33.01 26.46
C MET A 84 6.34 33.35 27.56
N GLU A 85 5.33 34.17 27.30
CA GLU A 85 4.40 34.65 28.34
C GLU A 85 2.98 34.07 28.23
N LEU A 86 2.45 33.92 27.02
CA LEU A 86 1.08 33.46 26.80
C LEU A 86 1.00 31.97 26.50
N PHE A 87 1.73 31.54 25.48
CA PHE A 87 1.72 30.17 24.98
C PHE A 87 3.11 29.58 25.07
N THR A 88 3.56 29.26 26.28
CA THR A 88 4.82 28.53 26.47
C THR A 88 4.80 27.20 25.71
N GLU A 89 5.96 26.65 25.36
CA GLU A 89 6.05 25.35 24.65
C GLU A 89 5.21 24.26 25.33
N GLN A 90 5.15 24.24 26.66
CA GLN A 90 4.37 23.29 27.44
C GLN A 90 2.86 23.49 27.25
N VAL A 91 2.39 24.74 27.28
CA VAL A 91 0.97 25.09 27.07
C VAL A 91 0.54 24.77 25.64
N VAL A 92 1.40 25.09 24.66
CA VAL A 92 1.14 24.77 23.25
C VAL A 92 1.07 23.27 23.03
N ALA A 93 1.98 22.50 23.62
CA ALA A 93 1.95 21.04 23.53
C ALA A 93 0.68 20.45 24.15
N ALA A 94 0.27 20.95 25.32
CA ALA A 94 -0.93 20.46 26.01
C ALA A 94 -2.23 20.80 25.25
N HIS A 95 -2.27 21.96 24.60
CA HIS A 95 -3.44 22.40 23.84
C HIS A 95 -3.47 21.78 22.43
N ALA A 96 -2.31 21.51 21.83
CA ALA A 96 -2.22 20.88 20.50
C ALA A 96 -2.86 19.49 20.43
N VAL A 97 -2.92 18.77 21.55
CA VAL A 97 -3.59 17.45 21.65
C VAL A 97 -5.12 17.59 21.61
N LYS A 98 -5.67 18.76 21.95
CA LYS A 98 -7.13 18.98 22.01
C LYS A 98 -7.72 19.52 20.71
N ILE A 99 -6.89 19.77 19.69
CA ILE A 99 -7.35 20.35 18.43
C ILE A 99 -8.21 19.29 17.70
N PRO A 100 -9.44 19.64 17.31
CA PRO A 100 -10.28 18.72 16.55
C PRO A 100 -9.66 18.42 15.19
N VAL A 101 -9.81 17.17 14.74
CA VAL A 101 -9.36 16.74 13.41
C VAL A 101 -10.16 17.49 12.36
N THR A 102 -9.47 18.07 11.37
CA THR A 102 -10.13 18.72 10.23
C THR A 102 -10.88 17.67 9.40
N PRO A 103 -12.23 17.70 9.34
CA PRO A 103 -12.98 16.73 8.56
C PRO A 103 -12.81 17.00 7.05
N ASN A 104 -12.86 15.95 6.22
CA ASN A 104 -12.82 16.03 4.75
C ASN A 104 -11.56 16.67 4.16
N LEU A 105 -10.38 16.36 4.72
CA LEU A 105 -9.09 16.83 4.20
C LEU A 105 -8.85 16.29 2.78
N ASP A 106 -8.63 17.18 1.82
CA ASP A 106 -8.29 16.84 0.44
C ASP A 106 -7.04 17.58 -0.05
N ALA A 107 -6.50 17.16 -1.21
CA ALA A 107 -5.30 17.77 -1.81
C ALA A 107 -5.53 19.21 -2.35
N ARG A 108 -6.75 19.75 -2.22
CA ARG A 108 -7.12 21.10 -2.65
C ARG A 108 -7.21 22.08 -1.49
N CYS A 109 -7.17 21.58 -0.25
CA CYS A 109 -7.10 22.41 0.94
C CYS A 109 -5.80 23.23 0.93
N THR A 110 -5.93 24.53 0.69
CA THR A 110 -4.84 25.50 0.74
C THR A 110 -4.86 26.25 2.08
N GLY A 111 -3.69 26.53 2.65
CA GLY A 111 -3.55 27.26 3.92
C GLY A 111 -2.81 26.48 5.01
N SER A 112 -2.52 27.17 6.12
CA SER A 112 -1.86 26.61 7.31
C SER A 112 -2.83 25.76 8.15
N LEU A 113 -3.13 24.56 7.65
CA LEU A 113 -3.94 23.58 8.38
C LEU A 113 -3.27 23.16 9.70
N PRO A 114 -4.06 22.84 10.75
CA PRO A 114 -3.54 22.36 12.04
C PRO A 114 -2.56 21.18 11.92
N VAL A 115 -2.73 20.32 10.91
CA VAL A 115 -1.85 19.17 10.65
C VAL A 115 -0.39 19.57 10.39
N HIS A 116 -0.14 20.67 9.66
CA HIS A 116 1.23 21.15 9.37
C HIS A 116 1.93 21.57 10.66
N SER A 117 1.16 22.17 11.54
CA SER A 117 1.65 22.69 12.79
C SER A 117 1.91 21.61 13.84
N ILE A 118 1.02 20.61 13.93
CA ILE A 118 1.22 19.42 14.76
C ILE A 118 2.45 18.64 14.26
N LEU A 119 2.60 18.47 12.94
CA LEU A 119 3.78 17.85 12.34
C LEU A 119 5.08 18.56 12.74
N GLN A 120 5.05 19.90 12.82
CA GLN A 120 6.22 20.67 13.20
C GLN A 120 6.54 20.57 14.70
N LEU A 121 5.52 20.51 15.57
CA LEU A 121 5.70 20.23 17.01
C LEU A 121 6.27 18.82 17.27
N LEU A 122 5.87 17.85 16.44
CA LEU A 122 6.46 16.51 16.45
C LEU A 122 7.93 16.54 16.03
N LYS A 123 8.27 17.25 14.95
CA LYS A 123 9.66 17.42 14.48
C LYS A 123 10.55 18.11 15.52
N SER A 124 10.03 19.09 16.26
CA SER A 124 10.77 19.81 17.30
C SER A 124 10.87 19.05 18.63
N ARG A 125 10.32 17.81 18.71
CA ARG A 125 10.34 16.94 19.91
C ARG A 125 9.72 17.59 21.16
N VAL A 126 8.88 18.62 20.97
CA VAL A 126 8.29 19.40 22.08
C VAL A 126 7.42 18.52 22.98
N PHE A 127 6.65 17.60 22.39
CA PHE A 127 5.84 16.64 23.14
C PHE A 127 6.68 15.70 24.03
N SER A 128 7.83 15.23 23.53
CA SER A 128 8.75 14.39 24.30
C SER A 128 9.42 15.19 25.42
N LYS A 129 9.84 16.43 25.14
CA LYS A 129 10.47 17.35 26.10
C LYS A 129 9.57 17.63 27.29
N HIS A 130 8.28 17.86 27.04
CA HIS A 130 7.30 18.24 28.07
C HIS A 130 6.47 17.05 28.59
N LYS A 131 6.85 15.80 28.24
CA LYS A 131 6.14 14.56 28.64
C LYS A 131 4.64 14.58 28.34
N VAL A 132 4.24 15.28 27.28
CA VAL A 132 2.84 15.33 26.85
C VAL A 132 2.54 14.04 26.09
N SER A 133 1.68 13.21 26.68
CA SER A 133 1.30 11.93 26.10
C SER A 133 0.35 12.14 24.93
N ILE A 134 0.88 12.16 23.71
CA ILE A 134 0.07 12.08 22.48
C ILE A 134 -0.49 10.66 22.27
N ARG A 135 -0.02 9.69 23.08
CA ARG A 135 -0.33 8.25 22.98
C ARG A 135 -1.79 7.89 23.24
N GLN A 136 -2.56 8.72 23.93
CA GLN A 136 -3.99 8.42 24.11
C GLN A 136 -4.84 8.78 22.89
N GLU A 137 -4.35 9.66 22.02
CA GLU A 137 -5.09 10.11 20.83
C GLU A 137 -4.52 9.54 19.52
N LEU A 138 -3.20 9.33 19.42
CA LEU A 138 -2.56 8.84 18.18
C LEU A 138 -3.03 7.44 17.70
N PRO A 139 -3.16 6.42 18.57
CA PRO A 139 -3.60 5.09 18.14
C PRO A 139 -5.05 5.05 17.68
N ASN A 140 -5.89 5.95 18.21
CA ASN A 140 -7.30 6.10 17.82
C ASN A 140 -7.47 7.01 16.59
N LEU A 141 -6.51 7.91 16.30
CA LEU A 141 -6.54 8.80 15.12
C LEU A 141 -5.90 8.20 13.85
N LEU A 142 -4.98 7.26 13.97
CA LEU A 142 -4.12 6.82 12.88
C LEU A 142 -3.97 5.29 12.89
N ASN A 143 -5.08 4.60 12.66
CA ASN A 143 -5.04 3.20 12.30
C ASN A 143 -4.17 3.05 11.04
N ILE A 144 -3.09 2.26 11.13
CA ILE A 144 -2.14 2.06 10.02
C ILE A 144 -2.84 1.57 8.75
N LEU A 145 -3.97 0.85 8.89
CA LEU A 145 -4.78 0.40 7.77
C LEU A 145 -5.45 1.57 7.05
N ASP A 146 -6.01 2.53 7.78
CA ASP A 146 -6.67 3.70 7.20
C ASP A 146 -5.64 4.68 6.59
N ILE A 147 -4.46 4.82 7.22
CA ILE A 147 -3.32 5.55 6.64
C ILE A 147 -2.88 4.91 5.33
N THR A 148 -2.82 3.58 5.29
CA THR A 148 -2.41 2.83 4.10
C THR A 148 -3.36 3.14 2.94
N GLU A 149 -4.68 3.10 3.16
CA GLU A 149 -5.67 3.45 2.13
C GLU A 149 -5.54 4.91 1.67
N ALA A 150 -5.37 5.85 2.60
CA ALA A 150 -5.20 7.26 2.25
C ALA A 150 -3.92 7.51 1.44
N LEU A 151 -2.81 6.87 1.84
CA LEU A 151 -1.52 7.02 1.17
C LEU A 151 -1.49 6.32 -0.20
N LEU A 152 -2.27 5.26 -0.44
CA LEU A 152 -2.41 4.66 -1.79
C LEU A 152 -2.88 5.69 -2.84
N CYS A 153 -3.58 6.74 -2.43
CA CYS A 153 -3.99 7.82 -3.34
C CYS A 153 -2.85 8.79 -3.71
N VAL A 154 -1.71 8.72 -3.02
CA VAL A 154 -0.56 9.60 -3.19
C VAL A 154 0.53 8.94 -4.05
N LYS A 155 1.15 9.70 -4.96
CA LYS A 155 2.19 9.18 -5.88
C LYS A 155 3.35 8.47 -5.18
N ASN A 156 3.80 8.99 -4.04
CA ASN A 156 4.89 8.42 -3.23
C ASN A 156 4.37 7.59 -2.04
N GLY A 157 3.07 7.29 -2.01
CA GLY A 157 2.44 6.60 -0.89
C GLY A 157 3.02 5.23 -0.63
N SER A 158 3.26 4.44 -1.67
CA SER A 158 3.78 3.09 -1.52
C SER A 158 5.15 3.05 -0.82
N THR A 159 6.04 4.00 -1.14
CA THR A 159 7.34 4.14 -0.47
C THR A 159 7.18 4.51 1.00
N LEU A 160 6.31 5.47 1.31
CA LEU A 160 6.04 5.89 2.69
C LEU A 160 5.44 4.76 3.52
N ILE A 161 4.46 4.02 2.97
CA ILE A 161 3.86 2.87 3.64
C ILE A 161 4.91 1.79 3.88
N THR A 162 5.77 1.50 2.89
CA THR A 162 6.85 0.52 3.04
C THR A 162 7.80 0.91 4.18
N GLN A 163 8.14 2.20 4.31
CA GLN A 163 8.94 2.71 5.43
C GLN A 163 8.21 2.64 6.77
N LEU A 164 6.90 2.94 6.80
CA LEU A 164 6.08 2.85 8.01
C LEU A 164 5.99 1.41 8.52
N VAL A 165 5.78 0.46 7.62
CA VAL A 165 5.72 -0.98 7.94
C VAL A 165 7.09 -1.50 8.35
N ALA A 166 8.18 -1.05 7.70
CA ALA A 166 9.54 -1.39 8.12
C ALA A 166 9.84 -0.93 9.57
N ASN A 167 9.27 0.20 10.00
CA ASN A 167 9.38 0.68 11.38
C ASN A 167 8.40 0.00 12.35
N ASN A 168 7.38 -0.71 11.86
CA ASN A 168 6.35 -1.41 12.64
C ASN A 168 6.13 -2.83 12.09
N PRO A 169 7.09 -3.75 12.28
CA PRO A 169 7.06 -5.07 11.64
C PRO A 169 5.83 -5.91 12.03
N GLU A 170 5.30 -5.72 13.24
CA GLU A 170 4.09 -6.39 13.73
C GLU A 170 2.85 -6.09 12.85
N ALA A 171 2.79 -4.91 12.24
CA ALA A 171 1.67 -4.49 11.40
C ALA A 171 1.76 -5.03 9.96
N PHE A 172 2.86 -5.68 9.58
CA PHE A 172 3.12 -6.10 8.21
C PHE A 172 1.99 -7.00 7.66
N LEU A 173 1.62 -8.04 8.41
CA LEU A 173 0.62 -9.02 7.97
C LEU A 173 -0.78 -8.39 7.91
N ASP A 174 -1.13 -7.56 8.88
CA ASP A 174 -2.42 -6.86 8.92
C ASP A 174 -2.57 -5.87 7.77
N VAL A 175 -1.51 -5.14 7.43
CA VAL A 175 -1.48 -4.24 6.27
C VAL A 175 -1.64 -5.05 4.98
N CYS A 176 -0.87 -6.13 4.79
CA CYS A 176 -1.00 -6.99 3.61
C CYS A 176 -2.40 -7.59 3.48
N ARG A 177 -2.96 -8.09 4.59
CA ARG A 177 -4.31 -8.67 4.67
C ARG A 177 -5.40 -7.63 4.37
N SER A 178 -5.30 -6.42 4.93
CA SER A 178 -6.23 -5.32 4.63
C SER A 178 -6.17 -4.92 3.15
N LEU A 179 -4.96 -4.78 2.61
CA LEU A 179 -4.76 -4.49 1.19
C LEU A 179 -5.41 -5.56 0.32
N ILE A 180 -5.14 -6.85 0.56
CA ILE A 180 -5.68 -7.93 -0.27
C ILE A 180 -7.21 -8.01 -0.14
N SER A 181 -7.76 -7.96 1.08
CA SER A 181 -9.21 -8.06 1.31
C SER A 181 -10.02 -6.93 0.65
N ARG A 182 -9.43 -5.74 0.52
CA ARG A 182 -10.01 -4.58 -0.17
C ARG A 182 -9.62 -4.48 -1.65
N GLY A 183 -8.83 -5.44 -2.13
CA GLY A 183 -8.40 -5.50 -3.52
C GLY A 183 -9.49 -6.02 -4.46
N GLU A 184 -9.23 -5.91 -5.76
CA GLU A 184 -10.20 -6.31 -6.78
C GLU A 184 -10.30 -7.83 -6.88
N LYS A 185 -11.52 -8.34 -7.06
CA LYS A 185 -11.78 -9.80 -7.18
C LYS A 185 -11.48 -10.36 -8.57
N GLN A 186 -11.23 -9.50 -9.55
CA GLN A 186 -11.02 -9.88 -10.94
C GLN A 186 -9.69 -9.33 -11.44
N GLU A 187 -9.71 -8.33 -12.30
CA GLU A 187 -8.54 -7.83 -13.01
C GLU A 187 -8.24 -6.40 -12.56
N GLU A 188 -7.04 -6.17 -12.05
CA GLU A 188 -6.60 -4.92 -11.41
C GLU A 188 -6.27 -3.81 -12.43
N ASP A 189 -7.26 -3.40 -13.21
CA ASP A 189 -7.12 -2.33 -14.20
C ASP A 189 -7.26 -0.94 -13.58
N SER A 190 -7.89 -0.84 -12.41
CA SER A 190 -8.03 0.45 -11.77
C SER A 190 -6.67 0.94 -11.29
N LEU A 191 -6.50 2.26 -11.34
CA LEU A 191 -5.31 2.91 -10.80
C LEU A 191 -5.11 2.58 -9.30
N GLY A 192 -6.19 2.32 -8.56
CA GLY A 192 -6.13 1.85 -7.18
C GLY A 192 -5.64 0.40 -7.06
N GLY A 193 -6.11 -0.49 -7.93
CA GLY A 193 -5.65 -1.88 -8.04
C GLY A 193 -4.16 -1.96 -8.36
N LEU A 194 -3.71 -1.26 -9.40
CA LEU A 194 -2.29 -1.20 -9.80
C LEU A 194 -1.39 -0.69 -8.67
N ARG A 195 -1.80 0.37 -7.96
CA ARG A 195 -1.03 0.91 -6.84
C ARG A 195 -0.97 -0.05 -5.65
N ARG A 196 -2.07 -0.77 -5.39
CA ARG A 196 -2.15 -1.79 -4.34
C ARG A 196 -1.25 -2.98 -4.66
N LEU A 197 -1.24 -3.46 -5.90
CA LEU A 197 -0.31 -4.50 -6.33
C LEU A 197 1.13 -4.05 -6.22
N GLU A 198 1.45 -2.85 -6.67
CA GLU A 198 2.82 -2.33 -6.56
C GLU A 198 3.27 -2.22 -5.11
N LEU A 199 2.42 -1.71 -4.22
CA LEU A 199 2.69 -1.66 -2.79
C LEU A 199 2.91 -3.07 -2.20
N LEU A 200 2.04 -4.03 -2.50
CA LEU A 200 2.18 -5.40 -2.00
C LEU A 200 3.45 -6.07 -2.50
N ARG A 201 3.86 -5.81 -3.74
CA ARG A 201 5.15 -6.29 -4.28
C ARG A 201 6.33 -5.68 -3.53
N MET A 202 6.30 -4.36 -3.29
CA MET A 202 7.33 -3.67 -2.50
C MET A 202 7.42 -4.22 -1.07
N LEU A 203 6.28 -4.48 -0.42
CA LEU A 203 6.24 -5.10 0.91
C LEU A 203 6.83 -6.51 0.90
N CYS A 204 6.51 -7.33 -0.10
CA CYS A 204 7.07 -8.68 -0.24
C CYS A 204 8.59 -8.65 -0.57
N LEU A 205 9.08 -7.62 -1.25
CA LEU A 205 10.53 -7.40 -1.43
C LEU A 205 11.23 -7.09 -0.10
N VAL A 206 10.58 -6.31 0.78
CA VAL A 206 11.13 -6.00 2.10
C VAL A 206 11.12 -7.22 3.03
N ASN A 207 10.12 -8.09 2.91
CA ASN A 207 10.04 -9.33 3.69
C ASN A 207 9.75 -10.56 2.81
N PRO A 208 10.75 -11.10 2.09
CA PRO A 208 10.57 -12.24 1.18
C PRO A 208 10.06 -13.49 1.86
N LYS A 209 10.41 -13.70 3.14
CA LYS A 209 9.98 -14.87 3.93
C LYS A 209 8.47 -14.92 4.13
N ALA A 210 7.81 -13.75 4.16
CA ALA A 210 6.36 -13.66 4.32
C ALA A 210 5.60 -13.70 2.98
N ALA A 211 6.28 -13.60 1.84
CA ALA A 211 5.63 -13.47 0.53
C ALA A 211 4.73 -14.67 0.18
N LEU A 212 5.11 -15.90 0.55
CA LEU A 212 4.27 -17.10 0.36
C LEU A 212 2.98 -17.03 1.20
N LEU A 213 3.08 -16.53 2.43
CA LEU A 213 1.91 -16.34 3.30
C LEU A 213 0.99 -15.24 2.75
N VAL A 214 1.57 -14.12 2.33
CA VAL A 214 0.84 -13.01 1.71
C VAL A 214 0.15 -13.46 0.42
N ARG A 215 0.80 -14.30 -0.39
CA ARG A 215 0.19 -14.94 -1.57
C ARG A 215 -1.04 -15.77 -1.19
N ASN A 216 -0.99 -16.53 -0.09
CA ASN A 216 -2.12 -17.35 0.34
C ASN A 216 -3.34 -16.52 0.77
N PHE A 217 -3.15 -15.29 1.26
CA PHE A 217 -4.28 -14.39 1.52
C PHE A 217 -5.09 -14.10 0.25
N CYS A 218 -4.48 -14.06 -0.94
CA CYS A 218 -5.23 -13.87 -2.20
C CYS A 218 -6.24 -14.99 -2.44
N ALA A 219 -5.85 -16.24 -2.15
CA ALA A 219 -6.76 -17.38 -2.24
C ALA A 219 -7.83 -17.34 -1.13
N GLU A 220 -7.44 -16.99 0.11
CA GLU A 220 -8.35 -16.84 1.25
C GLU A 220 -9.47 -15.82 0.97
N TYR A 221 -9.12 -14.65 0.44
CA TYR A 221 -10.08 -13.58 0.14
C TYR A 221 -10.66 -13.65 -1.28
N CYS A 222 -10.16 -14.55 -2.12
CA CYS A 222 -10.48 -14.62 -3.55
C CYS A 222 -10.39 -13.24 -4.22
N SER A 223 -9.26 -12.57 -4.00
CA SER A 223 -8.97 -11.23 -4.50
C SER A 223 -7.52 -11.10 -4.95
N MET A 224 -7.28 -10.11 -5.80
CA MET A 224 -5.95 -9.76 -6.31
C MET A 224 -5.22 -10.94 -7.00
N PRO A 225 -5.84 -11.63 -7.97
CA PRO A 225 -5.20 -12.76 -8.66
C PRO A 225 -3.98 -12.33 -9.47
N GLY A 226 -3.97 -11.09 -9.99
CA GLY A 226 -2.83 -10.50 -10.67
C GLY A 226 -1.61 -10.40 -9.74
N PHE A 227 -1.80 -9.91 -8.51
CA PHE A 227 -0.74 -9.92 -7.51
C PHE A 227 -0.29 -11.34 -7.12
N ALA A 228 -1.22 -12.29 -6.94
CA ALA A 228 -0.87 -13.68 -6.63
C ALA A 228 0.06 -14.31 -7.70
N VAL A 229 -0.15 -13.97 -8.97
CA VAL A 229 0.75 -14.31 -10.07
C VAL A 229 2.07 -13.55 -9.97
N ALA A 230 2.02 -12.23 -9.80
CA ALA A 230 3.22 -11.38 -9.75
C ALA A 230 4.20 -11.82 -8.65
N VAL A 231 3.70 -12.07 -7.42
CA VAL A 231 4.54 -12.50 -6.29
C VAL A 231 5.09 -13.91 -6.50
N SER A 232 4.32 -14.80 -7.14
CA SER A 232 4.78 -16.15 -7.48
C SER A 232 5.97 -16.10 -8.44
N LEU A 233 5.87 -15.31 -9.51
CA LEU A 233 6.94 -15.14 -10.49
C LEU A 233 8.20 -14.52 -9.85
N GLN A 234 8.02 -13.50 -9.01
CA GLN A 234 9.11 -12.86 -8.27
C GLN A 234 9.86 -13.84 -7.35
N LEU A 235 9.14 -14.76 -6.69
CA LEU A 235 9.73 -15.80 -5.85
C LEU A 235 10.51 -16.82 -6.67
N ALA A 236 9.98 -17.21 -7.84
CA ALA A 236 10.69 -18.11 -8.75
C ALA A 236 11.97 -17.49 -9.33
N GLU A 237 11.97 -16.18 -9.62
CA GLU A 237 13.17 -15.46 -10.06
C GLU A 237 14.25 -15.39 -8.98
N SER A 238 13.85 -15.21 -7.72
CA SER A 238 14.77 -15.13 -6.59
C SER A 238 15.46 -16.48 -6.27
N ASN A 239 14.83 -17.59 -6.64
CA ASN A 239 15.30 -18.95 -6.36
C ASN A 239 16.09 -19.60 -7.52
N GLN A 240 16.45 -18.84 -8.56
CA GLN A 240 17.11 -19.38 -9.77
C GLN A 240 18.45 -20.11 -9.52
N SER A 241 19.03 -20.03 -8.32
CA SER A 241 20.25 -20.74 -7.93
C SER A 241 20.04 -22.14 -7.30
N GLU A 242 18.81 -22.51 -6.93
CA GLU A 242 18.50 -23.81 -6.31
C GLU A 242 17.41 -24.54 -7.11
N ASP A 243 17.78 -25.63 -7.78
CA ASP A 243 16.94 -26.64 -8.44
C ASP A 243 15.64 -26.15 -9.13
N PRO A 244 15.53 -26.22 -10.49
CA PRO A 244 14.29 -25.93 -11.21
C PRO A 244 13.04 -26.66 -10.70
N CYS A 245 13.20 -27.84 -10.07
CA CYS A 245 12.12 -28.58 -9.43
C CYS A 245 11.62 -27.99 -8.09
N ALA A 246 12.32 -27.02 -7.51
CA ALA A 246 11.96 -26.40 -6.22
C ALA A 246 10.90 -25.28 -6.34
N SER A 247 10.56 -24.84 -7.56
CA SER A 247 9.53 -23.81 -7.77
C SER A 247 8.14 -24.33 -7.41
N ASP A 248 7.47 -23.65 -6.49
CA ASP A 248 6.13 -24.03 -6.02
C ASP A 248 4.99 -23.49 -6.89
N ILE A 249 5.31 -22.77 -7.97
CA ILE A 249 4.35 -22.15 -8.89
C ILE A 249 3.37 -23.19 -9.46
N VAL A 250 3.90 -24.29 -10.01
CA VAL A 250 3.07 -25.32 -10.65
C VAL A 250 2.15 -26.00 -9.62
N PRO A 251 2.64 -26.49 -8.47
CA PRO A 251 1.78 -27.00 -7.40
C PRO A 251 0.74 -25.99 -6.91
N TYR A 252 1.12 -24.73 -6.72
CA TYR A 252 0.21 -23.69 -6.20
C TYR A 252 -0.98 -23.46 -7.14
N PHE A 253 -0.74 -23.15 -8.42
CA PHE A 253 -1.82 -22.90 -9.39
C PHE A 253 -2.62 -24.17 -9.71
N THR A 254 -1.98 -25.35 -9.65
CA THR A 254 -2.70 -26.63 -9.75
C THR A 254 -3.66 -26.80 -8.58
N GLY A 255 -3.22 -26.45 -7.36
CA GLY A 255 -4.06 -26.49 -6.16
C GLY A 255 -5.25 -25.53 -6.22
N LEU A 256 -5.08 -24.33 -6.77
CA LEU A 256 -6.20 -23.38 -6.95
C LEU A 256 -7.29 -23.93 -7.89
N LEU A 257 -6.91 -24.68 -8.93
CA LEU A 257 -7.83 -25.16 -9.95
C LEU A 257 -8.39 -26.56 -9.67
N LEU A 258 -7.58 -27.47 -9.12
CA LEU A 258 -7.98 -28.85 -8.83
C LEU A 258 -8.36 -29.06 -7.36
N GLY A 259 -8.23 -28.03 -6.53
CA GLY A 259 -8.66 -28.06 -5.13
C GLY A 259 -10.17 -28.22 -4.96
N SER A 260 -10.56 -28.61 -3.74
CA SER A 260 -11.97 -28.83 -3.38
C SER A 260 -12.78 -27.52 -3.34
N ASP A 261 -12.14 -26.38 -3.08
CA ASP A 261 -12.81 -25.09 -2.94
C ASP A 261 -13.29 -24.56 -4.31
N VAL A 262 -14.61 -24.55 -4.49
CA VAL A 262 -15.27 -24.07 -5.70
C VAL A 262 -15.12 -22.56 -5.88
N THR A 263 -15.08 -21.81 -4.79
CA THR A 263 -14.97 -20.34 -4.79
C THR A 263 -13.61 -19.92 -5.32
N VAL A 264 -12.54 -20.50 -4.76
CA VAL A 264 -11.15 -20.25 -5.19
C VAL A 264 -10.96 -20.65 -6.65
N ARG A 265 -11.49 -21.81 -7.05
CA ARG A 265 -11.42 -22.29 -8.44
C ARG A 265 -12.12 -21.34 -9.42
N ASN A 266 -13.32 -20.88 -9.08
CA ASN A 266 -14.08 -19.95 -9.92
C ASN A 266 -13.42 -18.58 -9.99
N TRP A 267 -12.86 -18.11 -8.88
CA TRP A 267 -12.10 -16.86 -8.81
C TRP A 267 -10.91 -16.87 -9.77
N PHE A 268 -10.02 -17.86 -9.64
CA PHE A 268 -8.84 -17.94 -10.50
C PHE A 268 -9.21 -18.22 -11.97
N SER A 269 -10.24 -19.04 -12.21
CA SER A 269 -10.76 -19.28 -13.58
C SER A 269 -11.29 -18.00 -14.23
N SER A 270 -11.92 -17.11 -13.46
CA SER A 270 -12.41 -15.83 -13.97
C SER A 270 -11.28 -14.90 -14.36
N PHE A 271 -10.19 -14.87 -13.58
CA PHE A 271 -8.96 -14.15 -13.92
C PHE A 271 -8.36 -14.64 -15.24
N VAL A 272 -8.21 -15.95 -15.42
CA VAL A 272 -7.68 -16.53 -16.66
C VAL A 272 -8.58 -16.20 -17.86
N LYS A 273 -9.91 -16.26 -17.71
CA LYS A 273 -10.86 -15.89 -18.77
C LYS A 273 -10.76 -14.42 -19.17
N ALA A 274 -10.60 -13.53 -18.21
CA ALA A 274 -10.45 -12.09 -18.45
C ALA A 274 -9.13 -11.77 -19.16
N GLY A 275 -8.01 -12.29 -18.64
CA GLY A 275 -6.67 -11.99 -19.18
C GLY A 275 -6.44 -12.49 -20.61
N GLN A 276 -7.16 -13.53 -21.06
CA GLN A 276 -7.04 -14.03 -22.44
C GLN A 276 -7.42 -13.00 -23.52
N LYS A 277 -8.24 -12.00 -23.18
CA LYS A 277 -8.66 -10.95 -24.13
C LYS A 277 -7.70 -9.75 -24.16
N ARG A 278 -6.67 -9.76 -23.32
CA ARG A 278 -5.75 -8.65 -23.11
C ARG A 278 -4.51 -8.77 -23.97
N LYS A 279 -3.68 -7.75 -23.85
CA LYS A 279 -2.32 -7.72 -24.39
C LYS A 279 -1.45 -8.81 -23.70
N PRO A 280 -0.44 -9.33 -24.41
CA PRO A 280 0.41 -10.41 -23.92
C PRO A 280 1.30 -10.04 -22.72
N ASP A 281 1.43 -8.75 -22.40
CA ASP A 281 2.18 -8.22 -21.26
C ASP A 281 1.38 -8.17 -19.94
N CYS A 282 0.10 -8.56 -19.96
CA CYS A 282 -0.68 -8.69 -18.73
C CYS A 282 -0.17 -9.83 -17.81
N MET A 283 -0.58 -9.84 -16.55
CA MET A 283 -0.13 -10.84 -15.57
C MET A 283 -0.40 -12.28 -16.00
N LEU A 284 -1.53 -12.55 -16.68
CA LEU A 284 -1.78 -13.88 -17.26
C LEU A 284 -0.76 -14.22 -18.37
N GLY A 285 -0.42 -13.25 -19.21
CA GLY A 285 0.57 -13.43 -20.28
C GLY A 285 1.97 -13.72 -19.73
N LEU A 286 2.37 -13.04 -18.65
CA LEU A 286 3.61 -13.33 -17.93
C LEU A 286 3.63 -14.74 -17.33
N LEU A 287 2.51 -15.18 -16.72
CA LEU A 287 2.39 -16.56 -16.23
C LEU A 287 2.51 -17.58 -17.37
N ARG A 288 1.83 -17.35 -18.50
CA ARG A 288 1.89 -18.24 -19.66
C ARG A 288 3.30 -18.34 -20.22
N LYS A 289 4.00 -17.21 -20.32
CA LYS A 289 5.41 -17.17 -20.76
C LYS A 289 6.29 -18.02 -19.84
N TYR A 290 6.18 -17.85 -18.52
CA TYR A 290 6.93 -18.66 -17.56
C TYR A 290 6.63 -20.16 -17.69
N LEU A 291 5.35 -20.54 -17.80
CA LEU A 291 4.94 -21.94 -17.95
C LEU A 291 5.43 -22.55 -19.27
N LEU A 292 5.44 -21.76 -20.35
CA LEU A 292 5.97 -22.16 -21.64
C LEU A 292 7.49 -22.36 -21.59
N ASP A 293 8.23 -21.46 -20.93
CA ASP A 293 9.67 -21.62 -20.74
C ASP A 293 10.00 -22.90 -19.94
N GLN A 294 9.21 -23.21 -18.90
CA GLN A 294 9.30 -24.49 -18.18
C GLN A 294 8.99 -25.68 -19.08
N LEU A 295 7.93 -25.59 -19.90
CA LEU A 295 7.54 -26.65 -20.83
C LEU A 295 8.64 -26.94 -21.85
N ILE A 296 9.25 -25.89 -22.42
CA ILE A 296 10.38 -25.99 -23.34
C ILE A 296 11.59 -26.65 -22.64
N GLY A 297 11.93 -26.22 -21.42
CA GLY A 297 13.06 -26.78 -20.65
C GLY A 297 12.89 -28.25 -20.22
N LEU A 298 11.65 -28.74 -20.15
CA LEU A 298 11.30 -30.13 -19.86
C LEU A 298 11.19 -31.00 -21.12
N THR A 299 11.01 -30.39 -22.29
CA THR A 299 10.86 -31.13 -23.55
C THR A 299 12.24 -31.59 -24.05
N PRO A 300 12.48 -32.90 -24.21
CA PRO A 300 13.75 -33.40 -24.71
C PRO A 300 13.94 -33.04 -26.19
N VAL A 301 15.19 -32.95 -26.62
CA VAL A 301 15.51 -32.83 -28.05
C VAL A 301 15.12 -34.13 -28.76
N ASN A 302 14.53 -34.03 -29.96
CA ASN A 302 13.95 -35.15 -30.71
C ASN A 302 14.78 -36.45 -30.60
N GLY A 303 14.14 -37.52 -30.10
CA GLY A 303 14.73 -38.86 -29.98
C GLY A 303 15.43 -39.15 -28.65
N GLN A 304 15.56 -38.18 -27.74
CA GLN A 304 16.10 -38.41 -26.40
C GLN A 304 15.02 -38.83 -25.40
N LEU A 305 15.42 -39.64 -24.42
CA LEU A 305 14.56 -40.04 -23.30
C LEU A 305 14.39 -38.86 -22.34
N ILE A 306 13.19 -38.73 -21.75
CA ILE A 306 13.00 -37.82 -20.61
C ILE A 306 13.75 -38.39 -19.41
N ASP A 307 14.61 -37.58 -18.80
CA ASP A 307 15.29 -37.91 -17.54
C ASP A 307 14.27 -38.16 -16.42
N VAL A 308 14.47 -39.24 -15.67
CA VAL A 308 13.62 -39.65 -14.53
C VAL A 308 13.43 -38.51 -13.53
N SER A 309 14.45 -37.67 -13.34
CA SER A 309 14.40 -36.49 -12.46
C SER A 309 13.33 -35.47 -12.90
N LYS A 310 13.04 -35.37 -14.20
CA LYS A 310 12.14 -34.39 -14.81
C LYS A 310 10.72 -34.92 -15.04
N ILE A 311 10.52 -36.24 -15.06
CA ILE A 311 9.22 -36.85 -15.36
C ILE A 311 8.11 -36.36 -14.42
N VAL A 312 8.39 -36.29 -13.12
CA VAL A 312 7.39 -35.87 -12.12
C VAL A 312 6.95 -34.42 -12.33
N THR A 313 7.90 -33.55 -12.65
CA THR A 313 7.67 -32.14 -12.94
C THR A 313 6.92 -31.96 -14.25
N ALA A 314 7.28 -32.74 -15.28
CA ALA A 314 6.56 -32.79 -16.55
C ALA A 314 5.10 -33.25 -16.39
N SER A 315 4.85 -34.30 -15.58
CA SER A 315 3.49 -34.74 -15.24
C SER A 315 2.71 -33.64 -14.52
N SER A 316 3.34 -32.96 -13.56
CA SER A 316 2.70 -31.89 -12.78
C SER A 316 2.34 -30.69 -13.68
N LEU A 317 3.25 -30.30 -14.57
CA LEU A 317 3.02 -29.22 -15.54
C LEU A 317 1.90 -29.59 -16.52
N LEU A 318 1.89 -30.82 -17.04
CA LEU A 318 0.83 -31.31 -17.93
C LEU A 318 -0.54 -31.30 -17.25
N ARG A 319 -0.60 -31.68 -15.95
CA ARG A 319 -1.82 -31.56 -15.15
C ARG A 319 -2.30 -30.12 -15.01
N LEU A 320 -1.38 -29.17 -14.80
CA LEU A 320 -1.72 -27.74 -14.73
C LEU A 320 -2.29 -27.24 -16.06
N TYR A 321 -1.65 -27.54 -17.19
CA TYR A 321 -2.17 -27.14 -18.51
C TYR A 321 -3.58 -27.70 -18.75
N ASN A 322 -3.81 -28.97 -18.42
CA ASN A 322 -5.14 -29.57 -18.51
C ASN A 322 -6.18 -28.89 -17.60
N ALA A 323 -5.79 -28.52 -16.37
CA ALA A 323 -6.66 -27.78 -15.48
C ALA A 323 -6.99 -26.37 -16.02
N LEU A 324 -5.97 -25.67 -16.55
CA LEU A 324 -6.14 -24.35 -17.16
C LEU A 324 -7.08 -24.41 -18.37
N LYS A 325 -6.95 -25.43 -19.23
CA LYS A 325 -7.84 -25.60 -20.38
C LYS A 325 -9.25 -26.06 -19.97
N GLY A 326 -9.35 -27.10 -19.15
CA GLY A 326 -10.64 -27.72 -18.82
C GLY A 326 -11.50 -26.89 -17.88
N ILE A 327 -10.89 -26.25 -16.88
CA ILE A 327 -11.61 -25.53 -15.82
C ILE A 327 -11.61 -24.02 -16.09
N ALA A 328 -10.43 -23.48 -16.38
CA ALA A 328 -10.27 -22.05 -16.63
C ALA A 328 -10.51 -21.65 -18.11
N THR A 329 -10.82 -22.61 -18.98
CA THR A 329 -11.11 -22.40 -20.42
C THR A 329 -10.01 -21.66 -21.16
N LEU A 330 -8.75 -21.94 -20.80
CA LEU A 330 -7.58 -21.40 -21.49
C LEU A 330 -7.50 -21.97 -22.91
N LYS A 331 -7.34 -21.10 -23.89
CA LYS A 331 -6.99 -21.46 -25.28
C LYS A 331 -5.47 -21.48 -25.42
N TYR A 332 -4.94 -22.64 -25.78
CA TYR A 332 -3.51 -22.79 -26.05
C TYR A 332 -3.11 -21.94 -27.26
N SER A 333 -1.90 -21.40 -27.22
CA SER A 333 -1.25 -20.84 -28.41
C SER A 333 -0.72 -21.97 -29.30
N ASP A 334 -0.36 -21.64 -30.54
CA ASP A 334 0.26 -22.61 -31.47
C ASP A 334 1.59 -23.13 -30.91
N GLU A 335 2.36 -22.25 -30.28
CA GLU A 335 3.64 -22.60 -29.65
C GLU A 335 3.46 -23.52 -28.44
N GLU A 336 2.50 -23.23 -27.54
CA GLU A 336 2.16 -24.10 -26.42
C GLU A 336 1.67 -25.46 -26.92
N THR A 337 0.83 -25.48 -27.96
CA THR A 337 0.30 -26.70 -28.57
C THR A 337 1.44 -27.57 -29.12
N GLY A 338 2.35 -26.99 -29.89
CA GLY A 338 3.50 -27.70 -30.45
C GLY A 338 4.48 -28.22 -29.38
N CYS A 339 4.68 -27.48 -28.29
CA CYS A 339 5.51 -27.93 -27.17
C CYS A 339 4.84 -29.03 -26.35
N LEU A 340 3.54 -28.89 -26.06
CA LEU A 340 2.75 -29.90 -25.34
C LEU A 340 2.74 -31.22 -26.10
N LEU A 341 2.49 -31.18 -27.41
CA LEU A 341 2.49 -32.38 -28.24
C LEU A 341 3.86 -33.06 -28.21
N ARG A 342 4.95 -32.31 -28.39
CA ARG A 342 6.33 -32.82 -28.32
C ARG A 342 6.65 -33.45 -26.96
N LEU A 343 6.22 -32.84 -25.86
CA LEU A 343 6.41 -33.40 -24.54
C LEU A 343 5.62 -34.71 -24.36
N ILE A 344 4.35 -34.75 -24.78
CA ILE A 344 3.48 -35.93 -24.63
C ILE A 344 4.02 -37.14 -25.41
N ILE A 345 4.54 -36.94 -26.62
CA ILE A 345 5.08 -38.01 -27.46
C ILE A 345 6.52 -38.42 -27.09
N SER A 346 7.11 -37.76 -26.11
CA SER A 346 8.46 -38.09 -25.65
C SER A 346 8.48 -39.41 -24.87
N HIS A 347 9.54 -40.18 -25.03
CA HIS A 347 9.67 -41.49 -24.40
C HIS A 347 10.33 -41.35 -23.01
N PRO A 348 9.66 -41.72 -21.90
CA PRO A 348 10.30 -41.80 -20.60
C PRO A 348 11.05 -43.12 -20.41
N ALA A 349 11.96 -43.17 -19.42
CA ALA A 349 12.57 -44.42 -18.98
C ALA A 349 11.49 -45.41 -18.43
N PRO A 350 11.68 -46.74 -18.57
CA PRO A 350 10.72 -47.75 -18.11
C PRO A 350 10.67 -47.82 -16.58
N CYS A 351 9.84 -46.97 -15.98
CA CYS A 351 9.63 -46.85 -14.54
C CYS A 351 8.18 -46.47 -14.22
N THR A 352 7.76 -46.60 -12.96
CA THR A 352 6.38 -46.29 -12.52
C THR A 352 5.97 -44.85 -12.85
N ALA A 353 6.87 -43.89 -12.65
CA ALA A 353 6.62 -42.49 -12.97
C ALA A 353 6.44 -42.28 -14.48
N GLY A 354 7.26 -42.95 -15.30
CA GLY A 354 7.13 -42.93 -16.76
C GLY A 354 5.82 -43.53 -17.26
N ALA A 355 5.37 -44.64 -16.66
CA ALA A 355 4.08 -45.24 -16.99
C ALA A 355 2.91 -44.30 -16.66
N HIS A 356 2.96 -43.62 -15.50
CA HIS A 356 1.96 -42.61 -15.14
C HIS A 356 1.97 -41.42 -16.10
N PHE A 357 3.16 -40.95 -16.48
CA PHE A 357 3.32 -39.87 -17.45
C PHE A 357 2.71 -40.23 -18.81
N ILE A 358 2.96 -41.45 -19.33
CA ILE A 358 2.36 -41.93 -20.58
C ILE A 358 0.83 -41.98 -20.48
N ALA A 359 0.30 -42.54 -19.38
CA ALA A 359 -1.15 -42.60 -19.16
C ALA A 359 -1.78 -41.19 -19.13
N LEU A 360 -1.14 -40.25 -18.43
CA LEU A 360 -1.55 -38.86 -18.40
C LEU A 360 -1.48 -38.20 -19.79
N GLY A 361 -0.44 -38.49 -20.57
CA GLY A 361 -0.29 -38.03 -21.95
C GLY A 361 -1.44 -38.50 -22.85
N ILE A 362 -1.77 -39.79 -22.80
CA ILE A 362 -2.91 -40.37 -23.53
C ILE A 362 -4.22 -39.70 -23.11
N CYS A 363 -4.48 -39.58 -21.81
CA CYS A 363 -5.66 -38.88 -21.30
C CYS A 363 -5.72 -37.41 -21.76
N THR A 364 -4.56 -36.74 -21.85
CA THR A 364 -4.46 -35.36 -22.33
C THR A 364 -4.86 -35.25 -23.80
N LEU A 365 -4.36 -36.15 -24.66
CA LEU A 365 -4.73 -36.18 -26.08
C LEU A 365 -6.22 -36.42 -26.27
N ILE A 366 -6.82 -37.33 -25.49
CA ILE A 366 -8.25 -37.62 -25.53
C ILE A 366 -9.07 -36.41 -25.06
N ALA A 367 -8.68 -35.78 -23.95
CA ALA A 367 -9.38 -34.62 -23.40
C ALA A 367 -9.20 -33.35 -24.26
N SER A 368 -8.14 -33.30 -25.07
CA SER A 368 -7.77 -32.17 -25.91
C SER A 368 -7.41 -32.59 -27.34
N PRO A 369 -8.39 -33.00 -28.16
CA PRO A 369 -8.14 -33.43 -29.54
C PRO A 369 -7.51 -32.34 -30.41
N SER A 370 -7.73 -31.06 -30.05
CA SER A 370 -7.14 -29.90 -30.73
C SER A 370 -5.61 -29.84 -30.67
N LEU A 371 -4.96 -30.71 -29.89
CA LEU A 371 -3.49 -30.85 -29.89
C LEU A 371 -2.95 -31.58 -31.12
N LEU A 372 -3.81 -32.31 -31.84
CA LEU A 372 -3.45 -33.11 -33.02
C LEU A 372 -3.83 -32.43 -34.35
N SER A 373 -4.54 -31.30 -34.28
CA SER A 373 -5.12 -30.59 -35.43
C SER A 373 -4.26 -29.43 -35.91
#